data_AF-A0A7J7EA82-F1
#
_entry.id   AF-A0A7J7EA82-F1
#
_cell.length_a   1.000
_cell.length_b   1.000
_cell.length_c   1.000
_cell.angle_alpha   90.00
_cell.angle_beta   90.00
_cell.angle_gamma   90.00
#
_symmetry.space_group_name_H-M   'P 1'
#
loop_
_entity.id
_entity.type
_entity.pdbx_description
1 polymer ?
#
loop_
_entity_poly.entity_id
_entity_poly.type
_entity_poly.pdbx_seq_one_letter_code
_entity_poly.pdbx_strand_id
1 'polypeptide(L)'
;MLPVWYLSVRCGNGTLPYTYHLLEALECPELPSLGVKKPTKALIFVILSPVGPYFSSGTFSPVSLWANPKYVRAWKGGTGDCKMGGNYGSGLFAQCEAMDNGCQQVLWLYGEDNQITEVGTMNLFLYWINEDGEEELATPPLDGIILPGVTRQSILDLAHKWGEFKVSERYLTMDDLTAALEGNRVREMFGSGTACVVCPVSDILYKGETVHIPTMENGPKLASRILDTLTDIQKDLKVECLTHNHAALAKKAKAEMCVVTIKMVTKYMYQNPKVSVVMCNGSNTKN
;
A
#
# COMPACT_ATOMS: atom_id res chain seq x y z
N MET A 1 -0.47 16.87 -2.90
CA MET A 1 -0.38 15.40 -3.12
C MET A 1 -1.70 14.80 -2.70
N LEU A 2 -2.46 14.25 -3.65
CA LEU A 2 -3.79 13.72 -3.38
C LEU A 2 -3.66 12.24 -2.98
N PRO A 3 -4.23 11.80 -1.85
CA PRO A 3 -4.21 10.39 -1.48
C PRO A 3 -5.03 9.58 -2.48
N VAL A 4 -4.62 8.34 -2.75
CA VAL A 4 -5.49 7.34 -3.39
C VAL A 4 -6.42 6.82 -2.31
N TRP A 5 -7.72 6.95 -2.55
CA TRP A 5 -8.74 6.55 -1.59
C TRP A 5 -9.49 5.32 -2.09
N TYR A 6 -9.88 4.48 -1.14
CA TYR A 6 -10.79 3.37 -1.38
C TYR A 6 -12.18 3.82 -0.96
N LEU A 7 -13.16 3.77 -1.87
CA LEU A 7 -14.55 4.02 -1.54
C LEU A 7 -15.32 2.72 -1.71
N SER A 8 -15.74 2.13 -0.58
CA SER A 8 -16.74 1.07 -0.57
C SER A 8 -18.10 1.71 -0.77
N VAL A 9 -18.73 1.47 -1.93
CA VAL A 9 -20.08 1.97 -2.22
C VAL A 9 -21.04 0.80 -2.10
N ARG A 10 -21.92 0.85 -1.10
CA ARG A 10 -23.03 -0.09 -0.99
C ARG A 10 -24.14 0.36 -1.95
N CYS A 11 -24.20 -0.24 -3.13
CA CYS A 11 -25.35 -0.04 -4.02
C CYS A 11 -26.57 -0.77 -3.42
N GLY A 12 -27.67 -0.05 -3.22
CA GLY A 12 -28.82 -0.52 -2.43
C GLY A 12 -29.52 -1.79 -2.96
N ASN A 13 -30.13 -2.51 -2.01
CA ASN A 13 -31.17 -3.56 -2.12
C ASN A 13 -31.08 -4.64 -3.23
N GLY A 14 -29.91 -4.93 -3.77
CA GLY A 14 -29.73 -6.00 -4.77
C GLY A 14 -28.53 -6.88 -4.48
N THR A 15 -28.64 -8.14 -4.87
CA THR A 15 -27.76 -9.31 -4.69
C THR A 15 -26.30 -9.19 -5.19
N LEU A 16 -25.78 -7.99 -5.42
CA LEU A 16 -24.40 -7.78 -5.84
C LEU A 16 -23.47 -7.69 -4.62
N PRO A 17 -22.42 -8.52 -4.52
CA PRO A 17 -21.41 -8.37 -3.48
C PRO A 17 -20.74 -6.99 -3.62
N TYR A 18 -20.31 -6.42 -2.49
CA TYR A 18 -19.61 -5.14 -2.40
C TYR A 18 -18.70 -4.90 -3.61
N THR A 19 -19.01 -3.88 -4.42
CA THR A 19 -18.12 -3.44 -5.50
C THR A 19 -17.24 -2.35 -4.94
N TYR A 20 -15.94 -2.58 -4.98
CA TYR A 20 -14.97 -1.59 -4.56
C TYR A 20 -14.66 -0.65 -5.72
N HIS A 21 -14.60 0.64 -5.44
CA HIS A 21 -14.19 1.64 -6.41
C HIS A 21 -12.83 2.20 -6.02
N LEU A 22 -11.87 2.08 -6.94
CA LEU A 22 -10.60 2.78 -6.83
C LEU A 22 -10.82 4.22 -7.29
N LEU A 23 -10.50 5.17 -6.41
CA LEU A 23 -10.53 6.61 -6.69
C LEU A 23 -9.10 7.07 -6.96
N GLU A 24 -8.81 7.40 -8.22
CA GLU A 24 -7.52 7.93 -8.61
C GLU A 24 -7.64 9.43 -8.89
N ALA A 25 -7.06 10.24 -8.01
CA ALA A 25 -6.94 11.67 -8.20
C ALA A 25 -5.58 12.00 -8.82
N LEU A 26 -5.61 12.64 -9.99
CA LEU A 26 -4.41 12.93 -10.78
C LEU A 26 -4.25 14.45 -10.90
N GLU A 27 -3.01 14.92 -10.74
CA GLU A 27 -2.63 16.30 -11.00
C GLU A 27 -1.62 16.31 -12.15
N CYS A 28 -2.01 16.87 -13.29
CA CYS A 28 -1.20 16.92 -14.50
C CYS A 28 -0.80 18.37 -14.81
N PRO A 29 0.51 18.71 -14.77
CA PRO A 29 1.00 20.01 -15.20
C PRO A 29 0.77 20.26 -16.69
N GLU A 30 0.18 21.41 -17.04
CA GLU A 30 0.04 21.86 -18.43
C GLU A 30 1.00 23.03 -18.68
N LEU A 31 1.97 22.83 -19.58
CA LEU A 31 2.89 23.88 -20.02
C LEU A 31 2.91 23.93 -21.55
N PRO A 32 2.54 25.07 -22.19
CA PRO A 32 2.67 25.24 -23.63
C PRO A 32 4.13 25.47 -24.08
N SER A 33 5.09 25.44 -23.16
CA SER A 33 6.52 25.68 -23.39
C SER A 33 7.35 24.50 -22.90
N LEU A 34 8.44 24.17 -23.60
CA LEU A 34 9.35 23.05 -23.28
C LEU A 34 10.33 23.32 -22.13
N GLY A 35 10.35 24.53 -21.56
CA GLY A 35 11.27 24.89 -20.48
C GLY A 35 10.95 24.17 -19.17
N VAL A 36 11.98 23.68 -18.48
CA VAL A 36 11.85 23.05 -17.15
C VAL A 36 11.64 24.13 -16.09
N LYS A 37 10.38 24.36 -15.72
CA LYS A 37 9.97 25.37 -14.73
C LYS A 37 8.69 24.94 -14.02
N LYS A 38 8.37 25.63 -12.92
CA LYS A 38 7.08 25.45 -12.23
C LYS A 38 5.93 25.66 -13.23
N PRO A 39 4.92 24.76 -13.27
CA PRO A 39 3.80 24.91 -14.19
C PRO A 39 2.96 26.14 -13.85
N THR A 40 2.47 26.81 -14.90
CA THR A 40 1.54 27.95 -14.79
C THR A 40 0.07 27.52 -14.88
N LYS A 41 -0.18 26.27 -15.28
CA LYS A 41 -1.51 25.66 -15.40
C LYS A 41 -1.41 24.18 -15.03
N ALA A 42 -2.46 23.62 -14.45
CA ALA A 42 -2.55 22.20 -14.12
C ALA A 42 -4.02 21.74 -14.22
N LEU A 43 -4.22 20.46 -14.51
CA LEU A 43 -5.52 19.80 -14.51
C LEU A 43 -5.59 18.82 -13.33
N ILE A 44 -6.67 18.89 -12.56
CA ILE A 44 -7.00 17.90 -11.53
C ILE A 44 -8.27 17.18 -11.96
N PHE A 45 -8.23 15.85 -12.00
CA PHE A 45 -9.37 15.03 -12.34
C PHE A 45 -9.38 13.72 -11.53
N VAL A 46 -10.52 13.06 -11.55
CA VAL A 46 -10.78 11.84 -10.78
C VAL A 46 -11.32 10.76 -11.69
N ILE A 47 -10.71 9.57 -11.64
CA ILE A 47 -11.20 8.37 -12.31
C ILE A 47 -11.79 7.42 -11.25
N LEU A 48 -12.93 6.81 -11.59
CA LEU A 48 -13.55 5.73 -10.83
C LEU A 48 -13.44 4.43 -11.62
N SER A 49 -12.87 3.40 -11.01
CA SER A 49 -12.76 2.06 -11.61
C SER A 49 -13.29 0.99 -10.66
N PRO A 50 -14.24 0.13 -11.08
CA PRO A 50 -14.64 -1.02 -10.29
C PRO A 50 -13.52 -2.05 -10.25
N VAL A 51 -13.14 -2.50 -9.06
CA VAL A 51 -12.06 -3.49 -8.87
C VAL A 51 -12.59 -4.75 -8.18
N GLY A 52 -12.09 -5.90 -8.64
CA GLY A 52 -12.36 -7.20 -8.02
C GLY A 52 -11.46 -7.47 -6.82
N PRO A 53 -11.74 -8.55 -6.06
CA PRO A 53 -10.83 -9.01 -5.01
C PRO A 53 -9.51 -9.50 -5.63
N TYR A 54 -8.39 -9.19 -4.98
CA TYR A 54 -7.07 -9.72 -5.36
C TYR A 54 -6.89 -11.19 -5.01
N PHE A 55 -7.67 -11.69 -4.04
CA PHE A 55 -7.65 -13.08 -3.60
C PHE A 55 -9.00 -13.75 -3.89
N SER A 56 -9.00 -14.75 -4.76
CA SER A 56 -10.17 -15.60 -4.99
C SER A 56 -10.44 -16.47 -3.76
N SER A 57 -11.71 -16.66 -3.40
CA SER A 57 -12.19 -17.63 -2.40
C SER A 57 -11.66 -17.53 -0.96
N GLY A 58 -11.13 -16.36 -0.55
CA GLY A 58 -10.71 -16.14 0.85
C GLY A 58 -9.40 -16.82 1.24
N THR A 59 -8.64 -17.31 0.28
CA THR A 59 -7.30 -17.89 0.49
C THR A 59 -6.26 -16.96 -0.12
N PHE A 60 -5.21 -16.64 0.63
CA PHE A 60 -4.12 -15.84 0.10
C PHE A 60 -3.44 -16.54 -1.08
N SER A 61 -3.09 -15.76 -2.11
CA SER A 61 -2.12 -16.15 -3.13
C SER A 61 -0.82 -15.44 -2.78
N PRO A 62 0.17 -16.14 -2.19
CA PRO A 62 1.44 -15.51 -1.87
C PRO A 62 2.18 -15.12 -3.16
N VAL A 63 3.10 -14.15 -3.04
CA VAL A 63 3.96 -13.72 -4.14
C VAL A 63 5.41 -14.13 -3.89
N SER A 64 6.11 -14.47 -4.96
CA SER A 64 7.56 -14.55 -5.02
C SER A 64 8.15 -13.20 -5.46
N LEU A 65 9.23 -12.81 -4.81
CA LEU A 65 9.88 -11.52 -4.99
C LEU A 65 11.24 -11.66 -5.66
N TRP A 66 11.58 -10.71 -6.52
CA TRP A 66 12.91 -10.61 -7.09
C TRP A 66 13.73 -9.51 -6.42
N ALA A 67 14.84 -9.88 -5.79
CA ALA A 67 15.70 -8.97 -5.06
C ALA A 67 17.02 -8.77 -5.82
N ASN A 68 17.15 -7.63 -6.50
CA ASN A 68 18.36 -7.28 -7.23
C ASN A 68 18.86 -5.88 -6.84
N PRO A 69 19.99 -5.76 -6.12
CA PRO A 69 20.47 -4.47 -5.60
C PRO A 69 20.98 -3.51 -6.69
N LYS A 70 21.08 -3.96 -7.94
CA LYS A 70 21.35 -3.11 -9.10
C LYS A 70 20.28 -2.02 -9.28
N TYR A 71 19.04 -2.28 -8.85
CA TYR A 71 17.92 -1.35 -9.00
C TYR A 71 17.53 -0.75 -7.66
N VAL A 72 17.42 0.58 -7.66
CA VAL A 72 17.04 1.36 -6.49
C VAL A 72 15.75 2.12 -6.81
N ARG A 73 14.70 1.89 -6.02
CA ARG A 73 13.39 2.56 -6.20
C ARG A 73 13.46 4.06 -5.91
N ALA A 74 14.14 4.40 -4.82
CA ALA A 74 14.20 5.74 -4.25
C ALA A 74 15.48 5.90 -3.44
N TRP A 75 15.90 7.15 -3.23
CA TRP A 75 17.10 7.51 -2.50
C TRP A 75 16.87 8.71 -1.58
N LYS A 76 17.71 8.86 -0.55
CA LYS A 76 17.63 9.98 0.39
C LYS A 76 17.80 11.32 -0.34
N GLY A 77 16.92 12.27 -0.03
CA GLY A 77 16.83 13.55 -0.76
C GLY A 77 16.13 13.45 -2.12
N GLY A 78 15.71 12.26 -2.54
CA GLY A 78 14.84 12.04 -3.68
C GLY A 78 13.37 12.28 -3.32
N THR A 79 12.48 11.60 -4.05
CA THR A 79 11.03 11.83 -3.95
C THR A 79 10.25 10.55 -3.66
N GLY A 80 10.90 9.52 -3.13
CA GLY A 80 10.33 8.19 -2.96
C GLY A 80 9.15 8.13 -1.97
N ASP A 81 9.14 9.05 -1.01
CA ASP A 81 8.10 9.29 -0.03
C ASP A 81 6.86 10.03 -0.60
N CYS A 82 6.91 10.39 -1.88
CA CYS A 82 5.84 11.09 -2.58
C CYS A 82 5.21 10.18 -3.65
N LYS A 83 3.89 10.26 -3.82
CA LYS A 83 3.17 9.51 -4.88
C LYS A 83 3.27 10.20 -6.25
N MET A 84 4.50 10.53 -6.67
CA MET A 84 4.76 11.18 -7.97
C MET A 84 5.00 10.15 -9.07
N GLY A 85 4.43 10.39 -10.25
CA GLY A 85 4.50 9.46 -11.40
C GLY A 85 5.92 9.07 -11.79
N GLY A 86 6.89 9.98 -11.63
CA GLY A 86 8.31 9.74 -11.94
C GLY A 86 8.93 8.57 -11.14
N ASN A 87 8.42 8.27 -9.95
CA ASN A 87 8.92 7.18 -9.12
C ASN A 87 8.49 5.78 -9.61
N TYR A 88 7.50 5.71 -10.49
CA TYR A 88 6.92 4.44 -10.95
C TYR A 88 7.47 4.03 -12.32
N GLY A 89 7.71 5.00 -13.21
CA GLY A 89 8.21 4.73 -14.56
C GLY A 89 9.57 4.03 -14.56
N SER A 90 10.48 4.43 -13.66
CA SER A 90 11.81 3.81 -13.52
C SER A 90 11.77 2.36 -13.03
N GLY A 91 10.70 1.98 -12.31
CA GLY A 91 10.57 0.63 -11.75
C GLY A 91 10.10 -0.43 -12.75
N LEU A 92 9.55 -0.03 -13.90
CA LEU A 92 8.97 -0.96 -14.87
C LEU A 92 9.99 -1.97 -15.42
N PHE A 93 11.22 -1.54 -15.67
CA PHE A 93 12.26 -2.43 -16.19
C PHE A 93 12.60 -3.55 -15.20
N ALA A 94 12.78 -3.21 -13.92
CA ALA A 94 13.04 -4.19 -12.87
C ALA A 94 11.84 -5.14 -12.67
N GLN A 95 10.61 -4.64 -12.82
CA GLN A 95 9.41 -5.48 -12.77
C GLN A 95 9.35 -6.48 -13.94
N CYS A 96 9.74 -6.07 -15.15
CA CYS A 96 9.84 -6.99 -16.29
C CYS A 96 10.89 -8.08 -16.03
N GLU A 97 12.09 -7.71 -15.57
CA GLU A 97 13.12 -8.69 -15.22
C GLU A 97 12.68 -9.63 -14.09
N ALA A 98 11.94 -9.13 -13.09
CA ALA A 98 11.35 -9.98 -12.05
C ALA A 98 10.43 -11.04 -12.67
N MET A 99 9.56 -10.65 -13.60
CA MET A 99 8.66 -11.57 -14.31
C MET A 99 9.43 -12.60 -15.16
N ASP A 100 10.48 -12.17 -15.86
CA ASP A 100 11.33 -13.06 -16.65
C ASP A 100 12.06 -14.10 -15.78
N ASN A 101 12.28 -13.78 -14.50
CA ASN A 101 12.83 -14.68 -13.48
C ASN A 101 11.76 -15.45 -12.69
N GLY A 102 10.48 -15.40 -13.10
CA GLY A 102 9.39 -16.13 -12.45
C GLY A 102 8.88 -15.51 -11.14
N CYS A 103 9.25 -14.27 -10.84
CA CYS A 103 8.78 -13.52 -9.68
C CYS A 103 7.61 -12.60 -10.05
N GLN A 104 6.65 -12.42 -9.14
CA GLN A 104 5.50 -11.55 -9.39
C GLN A 104 5.76 -10.09 -9.05
N GLN A 105 6.69 -9.80 -8.14
CA GLN A 105 7.00 -8.43 -7.69
C GLN A 105 8.50 -8.26 -7.44
N VAL A 106 8.95 -7.01 -7.39
CA VAL A 106 10.31 -6.64 -7.00
C VAL A 106 10.39 -6.46 -5.48
N LEU A 107 11.41 -7.00 -4.83
CA LEU A 107 11.83 -6.56 -3.49
C LEU A 107 12.83 -5.43 -3.66
N TRP A 108 12.46 -4.22 -3.25
CA TRP A 108 13.34 -3.07 -3.38
C TRP A 108 14.39 -3.09 -2.28
N LEU A 109 15.66 -3.02 -2.71
CA LEU A 109 16.82 -2.95 -1.85
C LEU A 109 17.44 -1.55 -1.89
N TYR A 110 18.03 -1.12 -0.80
CA TYR A 110 18.71 0.17 -0.68
C TYR A 110 20.00 0.08 0.13
N GLY A 111 21.00 0.89 -0.21
CA GLY A 111 22.25 0.98 0.54
C GLY A 111 23.21 -0.19 0.28
N GLU A 112 24.41 -0.06 0.84
CA GLU A 112 25.46 -1.10 0.74
C GLU A 112 25.12 -2.35 1.55
N ASP A 113 24.31 -2.18 2.60
CA ASP A 113 23.80 -3.20 3.51
C ASP A 113 22.52 -3.89 3.00
N ASN A 114 22.05 -3.56 1.79
CA ASN A 114 20.87 -4.17 1.17
C ASN A 114 19.63 -4.12 2.08
N GLN A 115 19.32 -2.93 2.60
CA GLN A 115 18.10 -2.67 3.36
C GLN A 115 16.88 -3.02 2.52
N ILE A 116 15.97 -3.80 3.09
CA ILE A 116 14.69 -4.15 2.52
C ILE A 116 13.74 -2.96 2.72
N THR A 117 13.25 -2.35 1.63
CA THR A 117 12.44 -1.13 1.71
C THR A 117 10.95 -1.37 1.44
N GLU A 118 10.61 -1.87 0.24
CA GLU A 118 9.22 -1.99 -0.23
C GLU A 118 9.07 -3.25 -1.10
N VAL A 119 7.83 -3.76 -1.20
CA VAL A 119 7.47 -4.89 -2.05
C VAL A 119 6.66 -4.36 -3.23
N GLY A 120 7.29 -4.23 -4.41
CA GLY A 120 6.65 -3.66 -5.58
C GLY A 120 6.18 -2.22 -5.33
N THR A 121 4.87 -2.01 -5.23
CA THR A 121 4.27 -0.71 -4.85
C THR A 121 3.60 -0.74 -3.48
N MET A 122 4.05 -1.63 -2.59
CA MET A 122 3.50 -1.88 -1.26
C MET A 122 4.56 -1.65 -0.18
N ASN A 123 4.13 -1.18 0.99
CA ASN A 123 5.00 -1.14 2.16
C ASN A 123 5.27 -2.56 2.68
N LEU A 124 6.47 -2.82 3.19
CA LEU A 124 6.87 -4.11 3.73
C LEU A 124 6.60 -4.21 5.24
N PHE A 125 6.10 -5.37 5.69
CA PHE A 125 6.09 -5.81 7.07
C PHE A 125 6.77 -7.18 7.24
N LEU A 126 7.53 -7.32 8.32
CA LEU A 126 8.14 -8.57 8.77
C LEU A 126 7.64 -8.88 10.19
N TYR A 127 7.03 -10.05 10.35
CA TYR A 127 6.64 -10.59 11.66
C TYR A 127 7.59 -11.73 12.03
N TRP A 128 8.29 -11.58 13.14
CA TRP A 128 9.42 -12.45 13.49
C TRP A 128 9.74 -12.40 14.99
N ILE A 129 10.65 -13.27 15.41
CA ILE A 129 11.36 -13.13 16.68
C ILE A 129 12.64 -12.32 16.40
N ASN A 130 12.75 -11.13 16.99
CA ASN A 130 13.90 -10.25 16.77
C ASN A 130 15.18 -10.81 17.45
N GLU A 131 16.27 -10.06 17.34
CA GLU A 131 17.59 -10.44 17.87
C GLU A 131 17.61 -10.54 19.40
N ASP A 132 16.74 -9.81 20.08
CA ASP A 132 16.55 -9.82 21.53
C ASP A 132 15.64 -10.98 22.00
N GLY A 133 15.10 -11.78 21.08
CA GLY A 133 14.20 -12.89 21.39
C GLY A 133 12.73 -12.48 21.58
N GLU A 134 12.37 -11.25 21.21
CA GLU A 134 11.01 -10.72 21.34
C GLU A 134 10.20 -10.95 20.07
N GLU A 135 8.92 -11.29 20.21
CA GLU A 135 7.98 -11.30 19.09
C GLU A 135 7.71 -9.87 18.63
N GLU A 136 7.96 -9.59 17.35
CA GLU A 136 7.99 -8.25 16.79
C GLU A 136 7.33 -8.19 15.40
N LEU A 137 6.52 -7.15 15.18
CA LEU A 137 6.11 -6.68 13.86
C LEU A 137 6.97 -5.47 13.47
N ALA A 138 7.88 -5.68 12.54
CA ALA A 138 8.80 -4.67 12.04
C ALA A 138 8.41 -4.15 10.66
N THR A 139 8.63 -2.86 10.41
CA THR A 139 8.51 -2.23 9.09
C THR A 139 9.59 -1.14 8.93
N PRO A 140 10.13 -0.90 7.72
CA PRO A 140 11.11 0.17 7.50
C PRO A 140 10.60 1.57 7.94
N PRO A 141 11.47 2.43 8.52
CA PRO A 141 11.07 3.75 9.01
C PRO A 141 10.83 4.74 7.86
N LEU A 142 10.09 5.81 8.15
CA LEU A 142 9.82 6.90 7.20
C LEU A 142 10.99 7.90 7.13
N ASP A 143 12.10 7.49 6.51
CA ASP A 143 13.33 8.28 6.41
C ASP A 143 13.53 8.98 5.05
N GLY A 144 12.48 8.98 4.21
CA GLY A 144 12.44 9.63 2.89
C GLY A 144 12.46 8.68 1.70
N ILE A 145 12.84 7.40 1.88
CA ILE A 145 12.83 6.40 0.78
C ILE A 145 11.60 5.48 0.82
N ILE A 146 10.74 5.62 1.82
CA ILE A 146 9.53 4.82 2.01
C ILE A 146 8.29 5.70 1.78
N LEU A 147 7.36 5.23 0.95
CA LEU A 147 6.06 5.90 0.78
C LEU A 147 5.21 5.73 2.07
N PRO A 148 4.70 6.80 2.70
CA PRO A 148 3.87 6.69 3.91
C PRO A 148 2.46 6.18 3.57
N GLY A 149 2.31 4.86 3.41
CA GLY A 149 1.05 4.24 3.04
C GLY A 149 -0.01 4.32 4.14
N VAL A 150 -1.26 4.57 3.75
CA VAL A 150 -2.40 4.59 4.69
C VAL A 150 -2.65 3.21 5.30
N THR A 151 -2.53 2.14 4.50
CA THR A 151 -2.66 0.77 5.00
C THR A 151 -1.55 0.43 6.00
N ARG A 152 -0.31 0.86 5.73
CA ARG A 152 0.82 0.73 6.66
C ARG A 152 0.50 1.38 8.01
N GLN A 153 0.07 2.65 8.01
CA GLN A 153 -0.30 3.34 9.23
C GLN A 153 -1.42 2.62 9.98
N SER A 154 -2.45 2.17 9.26
CA SER A 154 -3.58 1.45 9.87
C SER A 154 -3.15 0.14 10.55
N ILE A 155 -2.18 -0.57 9.96
CA ILE A 155 -1.61 -1.81 10.53
C ILE A 155 -0.82 -1.49 11.80
N LEU A 156 0.01 -0.46 11.79
CA LEU A 156 0.76 -0.02 12.98
C LEU A 156 -0.19 0.39 14.11
N ASP A 157 -1.22 1.19 13.81
CA ASP A 157 -2.22 1.63 14.78
C ASP A 157 -2.97 0.43 15.40
N LEU A 158 -3.35 -0.56 14.58
CA LEU A 158 -3.98 -1.79 15.05
C LEU A 158 -3.04 -2.62 15.92
N ALA A 159 -1.80 -2.83 15.48
CA ALA A 159 -0.82 -3.62 16.21
C ALA A 159 -0.48 -3.00 17.57
N HIS A 160 -0.27 -1.68 17.62
CA HIS A 160 -0.08 -0.95 18.88
C HIS A 160 -1.30 -1.04 19.80
N LYS A 161 -2.52 -0.98 19.23
CA LYS A 161 -3.76 -1.10 20.02
C LYS A 161 -3.95 -2.50 20.59
N TRP A 162 -3.56 -3.55 19.87
CA TRP A 162 -3.60 -4.92 20.38
C TRP A 162 -2.59 -5.12 21.51
N GLY A 163 -1.38 -4.56 21.38
CA GLY A 163 -0.39 -4.58 22.45
C GLY A 163 0.11 -5.98 22.82
N GLU A 164 0.02 -6.92 21.87
CA GLU A 164 0.34 -8.36 22.06
C GLU A 164 1.81 -8.68 21.77
N PHE A 165 2.48 -7.85 20.98
CA PHE A 165 3.87 -8.02 20.53
C PHE A 165 4.51 -6.65 20.30
N LYS A 166 5.84 -6.62 20.14
CA LYS A 166 6.59 -5.39 19.87
C LYS A 166 6.26 -4.87 18.47
N VAL A 167 6.15 -3.56 18.31
CA VAL A 167 5.90 -2.92 17.02
C VAL A 167 7.01 -1.91 16.79
N SER A 168 7.78 -2.10 15.72
CA SER A 168 9.01 -1.36 15.47
C SER A 168 9.06 -0.79 14.06
N GLU A 169 9.22 0.52 13.96
CA GLU A 169 9.67 1.17 12.71
C GLU A 169 11.20 1.15 12.69
N ARG A 170 11.80 0.10 12.10
CA ARG A 170 13.25 -0.14 12.10
C ARG A 170 13.76 -0.61 10.74
N TYR A 171 15.04 -0.37 10.48
CA TYR A 171 15.69 -0.95 9.31
C TYR A 171 15.74 -2.47 9.41
N LEU A 172 15.59 -3.11 8.26
CA LEU A 172 15.66 -4.55 8.05
C LEU A 172 16.57 -4.78 6.85
N THR A 173 17.60 -5.60 6.98
CA THR A 173 18.52 -5.93 5.87
C THR A 173 18.25 -7.34 5.35
N MET A 174 18.76 -7.64 4.15
CA MET A 174 18.76 -9.02 3.66
C MET A 174 19.53 -9.96 4.59
N ASP A 175 20.61 -9.49 5.21
CA ASP A 175 21.43 -10.29 6.13
C ASP A 175 20.66 -10.60 7.44
N ASP A 176 19.92 -9.62 7.99
CA ASP A 176 19.03 -9.83 9.15
C ASP A 176 17.98 -10.91 8.84
N LEU A 177 17.38 -10.82 7.64
CA LEU A 177 16.34 -11.75 7.19
C LEU A 177 16.91 -13.17 7.02
N THR A 178 18.04 -13.33 6.34
CA THR A 178 18.65 -14.66 6.14
C THR A 178 19.08 -15.28 7.46
N ALA A 179 19.70 -14.50 8.36
CA ALA A 179 20.08 -15.00 9.69
C ALA A 179 18.86 -15.39 10.53
N ALA A 180 17.73 -14.69 10.38
CA ALA A 180 16.49 -15.06 11.04
C ALA A 180 15.84 -16.31 10.45
N LEU A 181 15.93 -16.54 9.14
CA LEU A 181 15.43 -17.75 8.50
C LEU A 181 16.24 -18.99 8.94
N GLU A 182 17.57 -18.89 8.95
CA GLU A 182 18.44 -19.96 9.47
C GLU A 182 18.12 -20.31 10.93
N GLY A 183 17.80 -19.29 11.73
CA GLY A 183 17.38 -19.44 13.12
C GLY A 183 15.91 -19.83 13.32
N ASN A 184 15.13 -20.07 12.27
CA ASN A 184 13.68 -20.30 12.32
C ASN A 184 12.89 -19.23 13.10
N ARG A 185 13.35 -17.97 13.04
CA ARG A 185 12.77 -16.82 13.74
C ARG A 185 11.70 -16.09 12.94
N VAL A 186 11.70 -16.20 11.61
CA VAL A 186 10.69 -15.56 10.74
C VAL A 186 9.37 -16.29 10.82
N ARG A 187 8.27 -15.54 10.98
CA ARG A 187 6.90 -16.08 11.00
C ARG A 187 6.16 -15.74 9.72
N GLU A 188 6.06 -14.46 9.41
CA GLU A 188 5.29 -13.97 8.26
C GLU A 188 6.00 -12.76 7.64
N MET A 189 5.96 -12.66 6.32
CA MET A 189 6.38 -11.46 5.59
C MET A 189 5.27 -11.10 4.60
N PHE A 190 4.91 -9.81 4.53
CA PHE A 190 3.84 -9.37 3.65
C PHE A 190 4.01 -7.93 3.20
N GLY A 191 3.53 -7.65 1.99
CA GLY A 191 3.29 -6.30 1.51
C GLY A 191 1.95 -5.75 2.02
N SER A 192 1.84 -4.44 2.15
CA SER A 192 0.59 -3.73 2.44
C SER A 192 0.36 -2.57 1.48
N GLY A 193 -0.88 -2.41 1.03
CA GLY A 193 -1.25 -1.37 0.09
C GLY A 193 -2.77 -1.29 -0.10
N THR A 194 -3.26 -0.21 -0.70
CA THR A 194 -4.70 0.01 -0.86
C THR A 194 -5.36 -1.06 -1.73
N ALA A 195 -4.65 -1.59 -2.72
CA ALA A 195 -5.22 -2.52 -3.70
C ALA A 195 -5.51 -3.92 -3.12
N CYS A 196 -4.55 -4.51 -2.42
CA CYS A 196 -4.66 -5.87 -1.86
C CYS A 196 -4.89 -5.89 -0.35
N VAL A 197 -4.79 -4.74 0.33
CA VAL A 197 -4.73 -4.60 1.80
C VAL A 197 -3.48 -5.26 2.39
N VAL A 198 -3.39 -6.60 2.33
CA VAL A 198 -2.25 -7.41 2.76
C VAL A 198 -1.92 -8.43 1.66
N CYS A 199 -0.65 -8.59 1.32
CA CYS A 199 -0.17 -9.53 0.31
C CYS A 199 0.99 -10.37 0.87
N PRO A 200 0.75 -11.65 1.24
CA PRO A 200 1.80 -12.52 1.76
C PRO A 200 2.94 -12.79 0.77
N VAL A 201 4.14 -12.98 1.31
CA VAL A 201 5.35 -13.34 0.56
C VAL A 201 5.72 -14.78 0.87
N SER A 202 5.93 -15.60 -0.16
CA SER A 202 6.41 -16.99 0.01
C SER A 202 7.89 -17.16 -0.27
N ASP A 203 8.45 -16.41 -1.22
CA ASP A 203 9.82 -16.64 -1.69
C ASP A 203 10.49 -15.35 -2.12
N ILE A 204 11.81 -15.29 -1.99
CA ILE A 204 12.65 -14.19 -2.47
C ILE A 204 13.80 -14.79 -3.29
N LEU A 205 13.88 -14.46 -4.57
CA LEU A 205 15.04 -14.78 -5.40
C LEU A 205 16.10 -13.69 -5.20
N TYR A 206 17.20 -14.05 -4.53
CA TYR A 206 18.29 -13.14 -4.17
C TYR A 206 19.64 -13.79 -4.49
N LYS A 207 20.53 -13.07 -5.20
CA LYS A 207 21.88 -13.55 -5.59
C LYS A 207 21.89 -14.91 -6.30
N GLY A 208 20.82 -15.24 -7.03
CA GLY A 208 20.68 -16.51 -7.75
C GLY A 208 20.14 -17.66 -6.91
N GLU A 209 19.85 -17.43 -5.63
CA GLU A 209 19.28 -18.41 -4.71
C GLU A 209 17.84 -18.04 -4.36
N THR A 210 16.98 -19.05 -4.27
CA THR A 210 15.60 -18.88 -3.80
C THR A 210 15.56 -19.05 -2.29
N VAL A 211 15.31 -17.95 -1.59
CA VAL A 211 15.11 -17.88 -0.16
C VAL A 211 13.62 -18.07 0.14
N HIS A 212 13.27 -19.20 0.73
CA HIS A 212 11.89 -19.49 1.13
C HIS A 212 11.51 -18.75 2.41
N ILE A 213 10.32 -18.15 2.43
CA ILE A 213 9.73 -17.43 3.56
C ILE A 213 8.51 -18.22 4.06
N PRO A 214 8.50 -18.69 5.32
CA PRO A 214 7.51 -19.65 5.81
C PRO A 214 6.15 -19.02 6.16
N THR A 215 5.75 -17.96 5.43
CA THR A 215 4.54 -17.18 5.73
C THR A 215 3.29 -18.06 5.67
N MET A 216 3.18 -18.92 4.64
CA MET A 216 1.98 -19.72 4.40
C MET A 216 1.88 -20.92 5.35
N GLU A 217 3.02 -21.52 5.66
CA GLU A 217 3.21 -22.67 6.55
C GLU A 217 2.86 -22.31 8.00
N ASN A 218 3.06 -21.05 8.39
CA ASN A 218 2.64 -20.52 9.69
C ASN A 218 1.13 -20.19 9.77
N GLY A 219 0.35 -20.45 8.71
CA GLY A 219 -1.10 -20.24 8.68
C GLY A 219 -1.52 -18.76 8.60
N PRO A 220 -0.75 -17.94 7.88
CA PRO A 220 -0.39 -16.55 8.17
C PRO A 220 -1.42 -15.82 9.04
N LYS A 221 -1.30 -16.05 10.36
CA LYS A 221 -2.32 -15.68 11.34
C LYS A 221 -2.44 -14.16 11.47
N LEU A 222 -1.31 -13.46 11.48
CA LEU A 222 -1.29 -12.01 11.63
C LEU A 222 -1.79 -11.35 10.34
N ALA A 223 -1.31 -11.77 9.17
CA ALA A 223 -1.79 -11.27 7.88
C ALA A 223 -3.30 -11.47 7.72
N SER A 224 -3.82 -12.64 8.08
CA SER A 224 -5.26 -12.95 8.03
C SER A 224 -6.05 -12.07 8.98
N ARG A 225 -5.61 -11.95 10.25
CA ARG A 225 -6.25 -11.09 11.26
C ARG A 225 -6.30 -9.63 10.83
N ILE A 226 -5.22 -9.11 10.26
CA ILE A 226 -5.15 -7.75 9.73
C ILE A 226 -6.13 -7.58 8.57
N LEU A 227 -6.10 -8.49 7.58
CA LEU A 227 -7.00 -8.44 6.43
C LEU A 227 -8.46 -8.45 6.87
N ASP A 228 -8.84 -9.37 7.76
CA ASP A 228 -10.20 -9.50 8.27
C ASP A 228 -10.62 -8.23 9.02
N THR A 229 -9.77 -7.72 9.92
CA THR A 229 -10.08 -6.53 10.72
C THR A 229 -10.26 -5.30 9.84
N LEU A 230 -9.36 -5.06 8.89
CA LEU A 230 -9.45 -3.92 7.98
C LEU A 230 -10.63 -4.05 7.02
N THR A 231 -10.92 -5.27 6.53
CA THR A 231 -12.07 -5.53 5.65
C THR A 231 -13.38 -5.35 6.41
N ASP A 232 -13.47 -5.79 7.66
CA ASP A 232 -14.64 -5.58 8.51
C ASP A 232 -14.92 -4.09 8.73
N ILE A 233 -13.88 -3.29 8.95
CA ILE A 233 -14.00 -1.83 9.09
C ILE A 233 -14.44 -1.20 7.77
N GLN A 234 -13.84 -1.60 6.64
CA GLN A 234 -14.18 -1.06 5.32
C GLN A 234 -15.61 -1.39 4.86
N LYS A 235 -16.19 -2.49 5.36
CA LYS A 235 -17.56 -2.93 5.08
C LYS A 235 -18.57 -2.49 6.14
N ASP A 236 -18.17 -1.65 7.09
CA ASP A 236 -18.99 -1.23 8.25
C ASP A 236 -19.53 -2.41 9.09
N LEU A 237 -18.86 -3.57 9.05
CA LEU A 237 -19.18 -4.73 9.90
C LEU A 237 -18.65 -4.54 11.32
N LYS A 238 -17.63 -3.67 11.50
CA LYS A 238 -17.12 -3.19 12.78
C LYS A 238 -16.97 -1.67 12.75
N VAL A 239 -17.39 -1.02 13.83
CA VAL A 239 -17.17 0.42 14.03
C VAL A 239 -15.93 0.61 14.90
N GLU A 240 -14.79 0.86 14.28
CA GLU A 240 -13.56 1.21 15.00
C GLU A 240 -13.02 2.56 14.50
N CYS A 241 -12.72 3.47 15.43
CA CYS A 241 -12.05 4.73 15.12
C CYS A 241 -10.54 4.49 15.10
N LEU A 242 -9.96 4.31 13.91
CA LEU A 242 -8.52 4.07 13.76
C LEU A 242 -7.66 5.34 13.81
N THR A 243 -8.18 6.51 14.18
CA THR A 243 -7.37 7.72 14.43
C THR A 243 -8.13 8.75 15.26
N HIS A 244 -7.40 9.50 16.10
CA HIS A 244 -7.93 10.59 16.95
C HIS A 244 -8.54 11.77 16.16
N ASN A 245 -8.27 11.89 14.86
CA ASN A 245 -8.76 12.99 14.01
C ASN A 245 -10.05 12.68 13.21
N HIS A 246 -10.50 11.43 13.17
CA HIS A 246 -11.68 11.05 12.37
C HIS A 246 -12.95 10.78 13.19
N ALA A 247 -12.87 10.73 14.52
CA ALA A 247 -14.03 10.50 15.39
C ALA A 247 -15.13 11.60 15.26
N ALA A 248 -14.73 12.85 14.99
CA ALA A 248 -15.67 13.96 14.79
C ALA A 248 -16.35 13.92 13.40
N LEU A 249 -15.69 13.34 12.40
CA LEU A 249 -16.22 13.19 11.03
C LEU A 249 -17.09 11.94 10.90
N ALA A 250 -16.68 10.81 11.50
CA ALA A 250 -17.40 9.55 11.48
C ALA A 250 -18.77 9.62 12.19
N LYS A 251 -18.86 10.31 13.35
CA LYS A 251 -20.15 10.50 14.03
C LYS A 251 -21.15 11.34 13.24
N LYS A 252 -20.68 12.22 12.34
CA LYS A 252 -21.52 13.07 11.49
C LYS A 252 -21.86 12.42 10.13
N ALA A 253 -21.19 11.32 9.78
CA ALA A 253 -21.26 10.67 8.47
C ALA A 253 -22.35 9.58 8.35
N LYS A 254 -23.27 9.47 9.31
CA LYS A 254 -24.28 8.39 9.35
C LYS A 254 -25.38 8.46 8.27
N ALA A 255 -25.27 9.34 7.27
CA ALA A 255 -26.22 9.42 6.15
C ALA A 255 -25.63 9.97 4.82
N GLU A 256 -24.32 10.21 4.71
CA GLU A 256 -23.81 11.12 3.67
C GLU A 256 -22.39 10.74 3.17
N MET A 257 -22.13 9.47 2.88
CA MET A 257 -20.76 9.02 2.56
C MET A 257 -20.27 9.43 1.15
N CYS A 258 -21.17 9.64 0.17
CA CYS A 258 -20.84 10.36 -1.07
C CYS A 258 -20.46 11.82 -0.80
N VAL A 259 -21.03 12.42 0.25
CA VAL A 259 -20.90 13.84 0.53
C VAL A 259 -19.61 14.14 1.28
N VAL A 260 -18.95 13.20 1.95
CA VAL A 260 -17.66 13.45 2.64
C VAL A 260 -16.51 13.59 1.66
N THR A 261 -16.39 12.71 0.66
CA THR A 261 -15.38 12.82 -0.41
C THR A 261 -15.65 14.05 -1.27
N ILE A 262 -16.92 14.31 -1.61
CA ILE A 262 -17.33 15.54 -2.29
C ILE A 262 -17.07 16.77 -1.40
N LYS A 263 -17.29 16.75 -0.08
CA LYS A 263 -17.03 17.87 0.83
C LYS A 263 -15.53 18.11 1.03
N MET A 264 -14.68 17.08 1.00
CA MET A 264 -13.22 17.25 1.08
C MET A 264 -12.64 17.80 -0.22
N VAL A 265 -13.09 17.28 -1.38
CA VAL A 265 -12.77 17.86 -2.68
C VAL A 265 -13.31 19.30 -2.75
N THR A 266 -14.56 19.54 -2.32
CA THR A 266 -15.17 20.87 -2.27
C THR A 266 -14.44 21.82 -1.29
N LYS A 267 -13.94 21.34 -0.15
CA LYS A 267 -13.16 22.15 0.81
C LYS A 267 -11.80 22.53 0.25
N TYR A 268 -11.12 21.60 -0.44
CA TYR A 268 -9.88 21.88 -1.17
C TYR A 268 -10.12 22.87 -2.32
N MET A 269 -11.24 22.74 -3.04
CA MET A 269 -11.67 23.66 -4.10
C MET A 269 -12.01 25.04 -3.56
N TYR A 270 -12.65 25.15 -2.39
CA TYR A 270 -12.98 26.42 -1.74
C TYR A 270 -11.72 27.19 -1.31
N GLN A 271 -10.66 26.47 -0.93
CA GLN A 271 -9.36 27.05 -0.59
C GLN A 271 -8.51 27.40 -1.82
N ASN A 272 -8.89 26.90 -3.01
CA ASN A 272 -8.14 27.07 -4.26
C ASN A 272 -9.07 27.42 -5.44
N PRO A 273 -9.58 28.66 -5.53
CA PRO A 273 -10.66 29.05 -6.45
C PRO A 273 -10.32 29.01 -7.95
N LYS A 274 -9.13 28.53 -8.35
CA LYS A 274 -8.69 28.37 -9.74
C LYS A 274 -8.81 26.94 -10.27
N VAL A 275 -9.28 25.99 -9.46
CA VAL A 275 -9.42 24.58 -9.83
C VAL A 275 -10.83 24.33 -10.39
N SER A 276 -10.92 23.71 -11.57
CA SER A 276 -12.18 23.29 -12.21
C SER A 276 -12.26 21.76 -12.23
N VAL A 277 -13.40 21.17 -11.86
CA VAL A 277 -13.60 19.72 -11.84
C VAL A 277 -14.51 19.31 -12.99
N VAL A 278 -14.06 18.36 -13.80
CA VAL A 278 -14.88 17.65 -14.79
C VAL A 278 -15.17 16.26 -14.24
N MET A 279 -16.44 15.94 -13.97
CA MET A 279 -16.86 14.57 -13.67
C MET A 279 -17.24 13.88 -14.98
N CYS A 280 -16.47 12.88 -15.40
CA CYS A 280 -16.83 12.02 -16.52
C CYS A 280 -17.43 10.72 -15.98
N ASN A 281 -18.67 10.43 -16.35
CA ASN A 281 -19.32 9.16 -16.04
C ASN A 281 -18.95 8.15 -17.14
N GLY A 282 -18.11 7.16 -16.81
CA GLY A 282 -17.76 6.09 -17.74
C GLY A 282 -18.88 5.08 -17.84
N SER A 283 -19.87 5.32 -18.71
CA SER A 283 -20.86 4.30 -19.05
C SER A 283 -20.19 3.20 -19.88
N ASN A 284 -20.10 2.00 -19.31
CA ASN A 284 -19.74 0.78 -20.01
C ASN A 284 -20.80 0.52 -21.11
N THR A 285 -20.50 0.90 -22.36
CA THR A 285 -21.21 0.41 -23.53
C THR A 285 -20.44 -0.80 -24.04
N LYS A 286 -20.98 -1.99 -23.79
CA LYS A 286 -20.66 -3.18 -24.57
C LYS A 286 -21.95 -3.64 -25.23
N ASN A 287 -21.90 -3.67 -26.56
CA ASN A 287 -22.83 -4.37 -27.45
C ASN A 287 -22.94 -5.85 -27.08
#